data_AF-A0A177C472-F1
#
_entry.id   AF-A0A177C472-F1
#
_cell.length_a   1.000
_cell.length_b   1.000
_cell.length_c   1.000
_cell.angle_alpha   90.00
_cell.angle_beta   90.00
_cell.angle_gamma   90.00
#
_symmetry.space_group_name_H-M   'P 1'
#
loop_
_entity.id
_entity.type
_entity.pdbx_description
1 polymer ?
#
loop_
_entity_poly.entity_id
_entity_poly.type
_entity_poly.pdbx_seq_one_letter_code
_entity_poly.pdbx_strand_id
1 'polypeptide(L)'
;MPLTLVHTYAADARQTRYLLRDTDDGSISWGYSYDPVSEIKSTSPQDLGTRGNLDPDAFCTKLTTSMTPYRAPLDSPLIIKHHNFIRYDRFEDPTMQTHIKATQEREIWAAEKYRSAPHPNICEYKGVITDVKERVIATVYRRYDTDLFNLIED
;
A
#
# COMPACT_ATOMS: atom_id res chain seq x y z
N MET A 1 19.26 8.18 -13.76
CA MET A 1 18.00 8.66 -13.17
C MET A 1 18.03 8.33 -11.69
N PRO A 2 17.75 9.27 -10.79
CA PRO A 2 17.76 9.01 -9.36
C PRO A 2 16.61 8.05 -9.01
N LEU A 3 16.94 6.94 -8.35
CA LEU A 3 15.94 6.00 -7.83
C LEU A 3 15.70 6.28 -6.35
N THR A 4 14.47 6.01 -5.90
CA THR A 4 14.08 6.04 -4.50
C THR A 4 13.44 4.72 -4.10
N LEU A 5 13.85 4.17 -2.97
CA LEU A 5 13.22 2.99 -2.39
C LEU A 5 11.88 3.39 -1.78
N VAL A 6 10.76 2.91 -2.34
CA VAL A 6 9.42 3.32 -1.88
C VAL A 6 8.76 2.28 -0.99
N HIS A 7 9.10 1.00 -1.14
CA HIS A 7 8.51 -0.06 -0.35
C HIS A 7 9.42 -1.29 -0.29
N THR A 8 9.35 -2.01 0.83
CA THR A 8 10.09 -3.27 1.06
C THR A 8 9.17 -4.29 1.73
N TYR A 9 9.34 -5.56 1.40
CA TYR A 9 8.57 -6.66 1.96
C TYR A 9 9.42 -7.93 2.05
N ALA A 10 9.51 -8.53 3.24
CA ALA A 10 10.06 -9.87 3.42
C ALA A 10 9.04 -10.88 2.88
N ALA A 11 9.28 -11.41 1.68
CA ALA A 11 8.39 -12.37 1.04
C ALA A 11 8.42 -13.73 1.74
N ASP A 12 9.61 -14.15 2.18
CA ASP A 12 9.83 -15.32 3.00
C ASP A 12 11.09 -15.11 3.87
N ALA A 13 11.58 -16.18 4.52
CA ALA A 13 12.76 -16.14 5.38
C ALA A 13 14.08 -15.81 4.65
N ARG A 14 14.07 -15.80 3.31
CA ARG A 14 15.26 -15.63 2.46
C ARG A 14 15.10 -14.51 1.45
N GLN A 15 13.90 -14.16 1.01
CA GLN A 15 13.69 -13.20 -0.07
C GLN A 15 13.06 -11.90 0.44
N THR A 16 13.71 -10.78 0.13
CA THR A 16 13.14 -9.43 0.26
C THR A 16 12.78 -8.89 -1.11
N ARG A 17 11.52 -8.51 -1.30
CA ARG A 17 11.02 -7.80 -2.49
C ARG A 17 10.97 -6.30 -2.21
N TYR A 18 11.21 -5.49 -3.23
CA TYR A 18 11.20 -4.03 -3.09
C TYR A 18 10.69 -3.33 -4.34
N LEU A 19 10.21 -2.11 -4.13
CA LEU A 19 9.79 -1.18 -5.18
C LEU A 19 10.73 0.01 -5.24
N LEU A 20 11.15 0.36 -6.45
CA LEU A 20 11.93 1.56 -6.74
C LEU A 20 11.09 2.51 -7.56
N ARG A 21 11.16 3.80 -7.24
CA ARG A 21 10.53 4.87 -8.00
C ARG A 21 11.59 5.75 -8.62
N ASP A 22 11.48 5.95 -9.92
CA ASP A 22 12.25 6.95 -10.64
C ASP A 22 11.73 8.34 -10.27
N THR A 23 12.63 9.23 -9.83
CA THR A 23 12.24 10.57 -9.39
C THR A 23 11.86 11.49 -10.55
N ASP A 24 12.33 11.20 -11.76
CA ASP A 24 12.20 12.10 -12.91
C ASP A 24 10.83 11.89 -13.58
N ASP A 25 10.44 10.64 -13.82
CA ASP A 25 9.17 10.32 -14.49
C ASP A 25 8.11 9.66 -13.58
N GLY A 26 8.49 9.33 -12.34
CA GLY A 26 7.61 8.70 -11.36
C GLY A 26 7.27 7.24 -11.69
N SER A 27 7.94 6.62 -12.65
CA SER A 27 7.79 5.20 -12.99
C SER A 27 8.18 4.32 -11.82
N ILE A 28 7.55 3.15 -11.75
CA ILE A 28 7.78 2.18 -10.67
C ILE A 28 8.41 0.95 -11.29
N SER A 29 9.55 0.55 -10.74
CA SER A 29 10.17 -0.74 -11.01
C SER A 29 10.18 -1.58 -9.73
N TRP A 30 10.41 -2.86 -9.87
CA TRP A 30 10.52 -3.77 -8.74
C TRP A 30 11.76 -4.64 -8.85
N GLY A 31 12.20 -5.16 -7.71
CA GLY A 31 13.28 -6.12 -7.61
C GLY A 31 13.13 -7.03 -6.41
N TYR A 32 14.08 -7.94 -6.27
CA TYR A 32 14.22 -8.74 -5.06
C TYR A 32 15.71 -8.99 -4.78
N SER A 33 16.03 -9.19 -3.51
CA SER A 33 17.32 -9.66 -3.03
C SER A 33 17.13 -10.80 -2.04
N TYR A 34 18.22 -11.49 -1.71
CA TYR A 34 18.28 -12.41 -0.58
C TYR A 34 18.71 -11.75 0.73
N ASP A 35 19.03 -10.46 0.68
CA ASP A 35 19.40 -9.68 1.86
C ASP A 35 18.15 -9.36 2.71
N PRO A 36 18.30 -9.23 4.04
CA PRO A 36 17.19 -8.83 4.91
C PRO A 36 16.72 -7.40 4.61
N VAL A 37 15.47 -7.10 5.00
CA VAL A 37 14.85 -5.78 4.80
C VAL A 37 15.71 -4.63 5.35
N SER A 38 16.40 -4.83 6.47
CA SER A 38 17.30 -3.84 7.06
C SER A 38 18.45 -3.46 6.13
N GLU A 39 19.07 -4.45 5.48
CA GLU A 39 20.17 -4.22 4.56
C GLU A 39 19.67 -3.53 3.28
N ILE A 40 18.54 -3.99 2.73
CA ILE A 40 17.93 -3.33 1.55
C ILE A 40 17.59 -1.86 1.82
N LYS A 41 17.14 -1.52 3.03
CA LYS A 41 16.89 -0.12 3.41
C LYS A 41 18.16 0.72 3.56
N SER A 42 19.29 0.10 3.84
CA SER A 42 20.60 0.77 3.94
C SER A 42 21.36 0.85 2.61
N THR A 43 21.02 0.00 1.65
CA THR A 43 21.59 0.01 0.31
C THR A 43 21.10 1.22 -0.49
N SER A 44 22.01 1.85 -1.23
CA SER A 44 21.63 2.93 -2.15
C SER A 44 20.63 2.39 -3.18
N PRO A 45 19.49 3.06 -3.43
CA PRO A 45 18.51 2.62 -4.43
C PRO A 45 19.09 2.40 -5.84
N GLN A 46 20.21 3.06 -6.15
CA GLN A 46 20.95 3.02 -7.41
C GLN A 46 21.73 1.71 -7.58
N ASP A 47 22.08 1.07 -6.46
CA ASP A 47 22.81 -0.20 -6.43
C ASP A 47 21.86 -1.41 -6.39
N LEU A 48 20.56 -1.17 -6.18
CA LEU A 48 19.54 -2.21 -6.18
C LEU A 48 19.17 -2.60 -7.62
N GLY A 49 19.30 -3.90 -7.93
CA GLY A 49 18.91 -4.43 -9.24
C GLY A 49 17.39 -4.34 -9.49
N THR A 50 17.00 -4.17 -10.74
CA THR A 50 15.59 -4.19 -11.16
C THR A 50 15.28 -5.48 -11.93
N ARG A 51 14.06 -6.01 -11.76
CA ARG A 51 13.54 -7.17 -12.48
C ARG A 51 12.59 -6.78 -13.60
N GLY A 52 11.86 -5.69 -13.42
CA GLY A 52 10.95 -5.17 -14.42
C GLY A 52 10.27 -3.89 -13.96
N ASN A 53 9.63 -3.23 -14.92
CA ASN A 53 8.77 -2.09 -14.65
C ASN A 53 7.35 -2.56 -14.35
N LEU A 54 6.64 -1.81 -13.54
CA LEU A 54 5.24 -2.03 -13.22
C LEU A 54 4.42 -0.85 -13.73
N ASP A 55 3.21 -1.15 -14.20
CA ASP A 55 2.19 -0.15 -14.48
C ASP A 55 1.28 0.02 -13.24
N PRO A 56 1.34 1.14 -12.52
CA PRO A 56 0.47 1.32 -11.35
C PRO A 56 -1.01 1.44 -11.67
N ASP A 57 -1.41 1.74 -12.90
CA ASP A 57 -2.83 1.70 -13.28
C ASP A 57 -3.38 0.25 -13.34
N ALA A 58 -2.49 -0.75 -13.44
CA ALA A 58 -2.85 -2.16 -13.45
C ALA A 58 -3.22 -2.69 -12.06
N PHE A 59 -2.62 -2.16 -10.99
CA PHE A 59 -2.85 -2.62 -9.62
C PHE A 59 -3.57 -1.62 -8.71
N CYS A 60 -3.53 -0.32 -9.01
CA CYS A 60 -4.23 0.69 -8.24
C CYS A 60 -5.58 1.06 -8.88
N THR A 61 -6.60 1.17 -8.04
CA THR A 61 -7.89 1.78 -8.38
C THR A 61 -7.73 3.29 -8.55
N LYS A 62 -8.33 3.86 -9.60
CA LYS A 62 -8.44 5.33 -9.73
C LYS A 62 -9.54 5.85 -8.81
N LEU A 63 -9.32 7.02 -8.23
CA LEU A 63 -10.32 7.71 -7.44
C LEU A 63 -11.59 7.91 -8.27
N THR A 64 -12.74 7.59 -7.68
CA THR A 64 -14.05 7.82 -8.29
C THR A 64 -14.89 8.74 -7.41
N THR A 65 -15.99 9.25 -7.94
CA THR A 65 -16.94 10.10 -7.19
C THR A 65 -17.63 9.37 -6.03
N SER A 66 -17.60 8.03 -5.99
CA SER A 66 -18.13 7.24 -4.89
C SER A 66 -17.15 7.07 -3.73
N MET A 67 -15.90 7.52 -3.89
CA MET A 67 -14.85 7.42 -2.88
C MET A 67 -14.66 8.75 -2.16
N THR A 68 -14.30 8.67 -0.89
CA THR A 68 -14.06 9.83 -0.04
C THR A 68 -12.56 10.09 0.06
N PRO A 69 -12.01 11.11 -0.62
CA PRO A 69 -10.60 11.43 -0.50
C PRO A 69 -10.31 11.98 0.91
N TYR A 70 -9.33 11.40 1.59
CA TYR A 70 -8.81 11.91 2.85
C TYR A 70 -7.76 12.99 2.57
N ARG A 71 -8.04 14.24 2.97
CA ARG A 71 -7.16 15.40 2.76
C ARG A 71 -6.76 16.13 4.05
N ALA A 72 -7.28 15.69 5.20
CA ALA A 72 -6.96 16.30 6.47
C ALA A 72 -5.51 15.97 6.89
N PRO A 73 -4.90 16.78 7.77
CA PRO A 73 -3.58 16.48 8.31
C PRO A 73 -3.52 15.11 8.99
N LEU A 74 -2.31 14.55 9.07
CA LEU A 74 -2.02 13.29 9.75
C LEU A 74 -1.71 13.49 11.25
N ASP A 75 -2.26 14.55 11.84
CA ASP A 75 -2.06 14.96 13.24
C ASP A 75 -3.00 14.23 14.22
N SER A 76 -4.08 13.65 13.71
CA SER A 76 -5.00 12.80 14.47
C SER A 76 -4.48 11.35 14.57
N PRO A 77 -4.89 10.58 15.59
CA PRO A 77 -4.54 9.16 15.70
C PRO A 77 -5.22 8.38 14.56
N LEU A 78 -4.46 8.08 13.51
CA LEU A 78 -4.92 7.40 12.30
C LEU A 78 -4.13 6.11 12.07
N ILE A 79 -4.79 5.14 11.45
CA ILE A 79 -4.15 3.97 10.84
C ILE A 79 -4.22 4.17 9.33
N ILE A 80 -3.05 4.19 8.69
CA ILE A 80 -2.92 4.22 7.23
C ILE A 80 -2.62 2.80 6.76
N LYS A 81 -3.58 2.17 6.10
CA LYS A 81 -3.42 0.84 5.52
C LYS A 81 -3.01 0.98 4.05
N HIS A 82 -1.72 0.79 3.79
CA HIS A 82 -1.18 0.73 2.43
C HIS A 82 -1.51 -0.61 1.76
N HIS A 83 -1.74 -0.58 0.45
CA HIS A 83 -1.95 -1.79 -0.32
C HIS A 83 -0.60 -2.45 -0.66
N ASN A 84 -0.23 -3.49 0.08
CA ASN A 84 1.03 -4.19 -0.11
C ASN A 84 0.91 -5.30 -1.18
N PHE A 85 0.83 -4.91 -2.45
CA PHE A 85 0.63 -5.87 -3.55
C PHE A 85 1.84 -6.76 -3.84
N ILE A 86 3.07 -6.31 -3.55
CA ILE A 86 4.29 -7.11 -3.77
C ILE A 86 4.37 -8.35 -2.86
N ARG A 87 3.45 -8.45 -1.88
CA ARG A 87 3.29 -9.64 -1.04
C ARG A 87 2.76 -10.85 -1.78
N TYR A 88 2.01 -10.63 -2.86
CA TYR A 88 1.42 -11.73 -3.62
C TYR A 88 2.48 -12.35 -4.51
N ASP A 89 2.48 -13.68 -4.63
CA ASP A 89 3.29 -14.33 -5.65
C ASP A 89 2.79 -13.99 -7.04
N ARG A 90 3.73 -13.83 -7.97
CA ARG A 90 3.44 -13.45 -9.36
C ARG A 90 2.61 -12.17 -9.47
N PHE A 91 2.84 -11.17 -8.61
CA PHE A 91 2.13 -9.89 -8.67
C PHE A 91 2.35 -9.14 -9.98
N GLU A 92 3.38 -9.50 -10.75
CA GLU A 92 3.67 -9.05 -12.09
C GLU A 92 2.76 -9.68 -13.16
N ASP A 93 2.08 -10.79 -12.86
CA ASP A 93 1.15 -11.46 -13.78
C ASP A 93 -0.12 -10.61 -13.97
N PRO A 94 -0.58 -10.34 -15.21
CA PRO A 94 -1.78 -9.53 -15.47
C PRO A 94 -3.06 -10.05 -14.79
N THR A 95 -3.19 -11.36 -14.63
CA THR A 95 -4.32 -11.98 -13.92
C THR A 95 -4.26 -11.65 -12.44
N MET A 96 -3.07 -11.71 -11.85
CA MET A 96 -2.85 -11.36 -10.45
C MET A 96 -3.07 -9.86 -10.23
N GLN A 97 -2.60 -9.00 -11.12
CA GLN A 97 -2.84 -7.56 -11.07
C GLN A 97 -4.34 -7.23 -11.06
N THR A 98 -5.12 -7.89 -11.91
CA THR A 98 -6.58 -7.75 -11.94
C THR A 98 -7.20 -8.18 -10.60
N HIS A 99 -6.73 -9.28 -10.02
CA HIS A 99 -7.22 -9.76 -8.72
C HIS A 99 -6.86 -8.82 -7.56
N ILE A 100 -5.64 -8.32 -7.53
CA ILE A 100 -5.12 -7.33 -6.58
C ILE A 100 -5.99 -6.07 -6.61
N LYS A 101 -6.22 -5.53 -7.81
CA LYS A 101 -7.05 -4.35 -8.03
C LYS A 101 -8.50 -4.59 -7.60
N ALA A 102 -9.11 -5.69 -8.01
CA ALA A 102 -10.47 -6.05 -7.61
C ALA A 102 -10.61 -6.20 -6.08
N THR A 103 -9.57 -6.69 -5.41
CA THR A 103 -9.54 -6.77 -3.94
C THR A 103 -9.49 -5.38 -3.31
N GLN A 104 -8.64 -4.48 -3.83
CA GLN A 104 -8.60 -3.09 -3.38
C GLN A 104 -9.97 -2.40 -3.57
N GLU A 105 -10.60 -2.58 -4.72
CA GLU A 105 -11.92 -2.02 -5.03
C GLU A 105 -13.00 -2.53 -4.05
N ARG A 106 -13.00 -3.82 -3.74
CA ARG A 106 -13.94 -4.40 -2.76
C ARG A 106 -13.70 -3.88 -1.35
N GLU A 107 -12.45 -3.75 -0.93
CA GLU A 107 -12.11 -3.18 0.38
C GLU A 107 -12.61 -1.74 0.50
N ILE A 108 -12.34 -0.90 -0.50
CA ILE A 108 -12.79 0.50 -0.54
C ILE A 108 -14.32 0.56 -0.56
N TRP A 109 -14.97 -0.23 -1.40
CA TRP A 109 -16.43 -0.28 -1.49
C TRP A 109 -17.06 -0.62 -0.14
N ALA A 110 -16.56 -1.64 0.56
CA ALA A 110 -17.06 -2.03 1.87
C ALA A 110 -16.88 -0.90 2.90
N ALA A 111 -15.70 -0.27 2.91
CA ALA A 111 -15.39 0.83 3.81
C ALA A 111 -16.29 2.06 3.58
N GLU A 112 -16.53 2.46 2.33
CA GLU A 112 -17.48 3.53 1.99
C GLU A 112 -18.91 3.19 2.40
N LYS A 113 -19.33 1.92 2.29
CA LYS A 113 -20.65 1.47 2.77
C LYS A 113 -20.78 1.63 4.28
N TYR A 114 -19.81 1.15 5.05
CA TYR A 114 -19.81 1.31 6.51
C TYR A 114 -19.74 2.77 6.95
N ARG A 115 -19.08 3.65 6.17
CA ARG A 115 -19.04 5.09 6.42
C ARG A 115 -20.44 5.73 6.40
N SER A 116 -21.32 5.27 5.51
CA SER A 116 -22.68 5.82 5.38
C SER A 116 -23.61 5.42 6.52
N ALA A 117 -23.28 4.37 7.27
CA ALA A 117 -24.01 3.87 8.42
C ALA A 117 -23.03 3.41 9.51
N PRO A 118 -22.37 4.34 10.22
CA PRO A 118 -21.30 4.01 11.16
C PRO A 118 -21.81 3.16 12.31
N HIS A 119 -21.08 2.10 12.64
CA HIS A 119 -21.39 1.19 13.74
C HIS A 119 -20.37 1.37 14.87
N PRO A 120 -20.78 1.43 16.15
CA PRO A 120 -19.87 1.72 17.27
C PRO A 120 -18.75 0.68 17.45
N ASN A 121 -19.00 -0.56 17.03
CA ASN A 121 -18.02 -1.66 17.14
C ASN A 121 -17.19 -1.90 15.87
N ILE A 122 -17.30 -1.03 14.85
CA ILE A 122 -16.51 -1.11 13.63
C ILE A 122 -15.56 0.07 13.58
N CYS A 123 -14.33 -0.17 13.14
CA CYS A 123 -13.32 0.87 12.99
C CYS A 123 -13.82 1.97 12.04
N GLU A 124 -13.71 3.23 12.47
CA GLU A 124 -14.22 4.36 11.69
C GLU A 124 -13.31 4.61 10.47
N TYR A 125 -13.85 4.39 9.28
CA TYR A 125 -13.17 4.71 8.03
C TYR A 125 -13.24 6.21 7.72
N LYS A 126 -12.09 6.80 7.39
CA LYS A 126 -11.92 8.24 7.15
C LYS A 126 -11.79 8.61 5.68
N GLY A 127 -11.42 7.66 4.81
CA GLY A 127 -11.29 7.90 3.37
C GLY A 127 -10.09 7.18 2.74
N VAL A 128 -9.79 7.54 1.50
CA VAL A 128 -8.64 7.06 0.73
C VAL A 128 -7.57 8.12 0.57
N ILE A 129 -6.30 7.71 0.54
CA ILE A 129 -5.18 8.57 0.11
C ILE A 129 -4.89 8.25 -1.35
N THR A 130 -4.72 9.30 -2.15
CA THR A 130 -4.35 9.18 -3.56
C THR A 130 -2.97 9.76 -3.83
N ASP A 131 -2.33 9.27 -4.88
CA ASP A 131 -1.14 9.92 -5.43
C ASP A 131 -1.50 11.06 -6.41
N VAL A 132 -0.47 11.62 -7.05
CA VAL A 132 -0.59 12.74 -8.02
C VAL A 132 -1.38 12.40 -9.29
N LYS A 133 -1.59 11.12 -9.60
CA LYS A 133 -2.39 10.65 -10.74
C LYS A 133 -3.78 10.15 -10.30
N GLU A 134 -4.21 10.54 -9.10
CA GLU A 134 -5.49 10.14 -8.48
C GLU A 134 -5.63 8.63 -8.28
N ARG A 135 -4.51 7.90 -8.16
CA ARG A 135 -4.53 6.46 -7.87
C ARG A 135 -4.60 6.25 -6.37
N VAL A 136 -5.49 5.38 -5.91
CA VAL A 136 -5.64 5.07 -4.48
C VAL A 136 -4.45 4.22 -4.01
N ILE A 137 -3.69 4.75 -3.06
CA ILE A 137 -2.48 4.11 -2.51
C ILE A 137 -2.66 3.62 -1.07
N ALA A 138 -3.65 4.14 -0.34
CA ALA A 138 -3.96 3.70 1.00
C ALA A 138 -5.42 3.97 1.39
N THR A 139 -5.89 3.26 2.40
CA THR A 139 -7.15 3.53 3.12
C THR A 139 -6.82 4.05 4.52
N VAL A 140 -7.62 5.00 5.01
CA VAL A 140 -7.40 5.69 6.28
C VAL A 140 -8.50 5.33 7.25
N TYR A 141 -8.10 4.96 8.45
CA TYR A 141 -9.01 4.62 9.54
C TYR A 141 -8.63 5.37 10.81
N ARG A 142 -9.58 5.51 11.72
CA ARG A 142 -9.30 5.96 13.09
C ARG A 142 -8.43 4.93 13.80
N ARG A 143 -7.37 5.39 14.46
CA ARG A 143 -6.60 4.57 15.40
C ARG A 143 -7.27 4.59 16.76
N TYR A 144 -7.32 3.42 17.38
CA TYR A 144 -7.77 3.25 18.77
C TYR A 144 -6.56 2.98 19.66
N ASP A 145 -6.73 3.22 20.95
CA ASP A 145 -5.63 3.25 21.92
C ASP A 145 -5.07 1.85 22.22
N THR A 146 -5.89 0.81 22.06
CA THR A 146 -5.51 -0.58 22.29
C THR A 146 -6.21 -1.52 21.30
N ASP A 147 -5.68 -2.72 21.16
CA ASP A 147 -6.33 -3.85 20.49
C ASP A 147 -6.57 -4.99 21.50
N LEU A 148 -7.32 -6.01 21.07
CA LEU A 148 -7.68 -7.12 21.97
C LEU A 148 -6.45 -7.90 22.46
N PHE A 149 -5.40 -7.98 21.64
CA PHE A 149 -4.20 -8.73 21.99
C PHE A 149 -3.48 -8.04 23.14
N ASN A 150 -3.19 -6.74 23.00
CA ASN A 150 -2.56 -5.95 24.06
C ASN A 150 -3.42 -5.90 25.33
N LEU A 151 -4.75 -5.83 25.20
CA LEU A 151 -5.65 -5.80 26.36
C LEU A 151 -5.64 -7.10 27.18
N ILE A 152 -5.39 -8.25 26.56
CA ILE A 152 -5.40 -9.56 27.25
C ILE A 152 -4.03 -9.91 27.82
N GLU A 153 -2.94 -9.42 27.22
CA GLU A 153 -1.58 -9.68 27.71
C GLU A 153 -1.17 -8.80 28.91
N ASP A 154 -1.93 -7.73 29.19
CA ASP A 154 -1.82 -6.88 30.40
C ASP A 154 -2.49 -7.53 31.64
#